data_AF-A0A357CZY1-F1
#
_entry.id   AF-A0A357CZY1-F1
#
_cell.length_a   1.000
_cell.length_b   1.000
_cell.length_c   1.000
_cell.angle_alpha   90.00
_cell.angle_beta   90.00
_cell.angle_gamma   90.00
#
_symmetry.space_group_name_H-M   'P 1'
#
loop_
_entity.id
_entity.type
_entity.pdbx_description
1 polymer ?
#
loop_
_entity_poly.entity_id
_entity_poly.type
_entity_poly.pdbx_seq_one_letter_code
_entity_poly.pdbx_strand_id
1 'polypeptide(L)'
;GAGLPGQKRYDYRLGGPTCLAGDIIGDYSFDAPLTYGDRIVFCDMAHYTMVKSNMFNGINLPSIFILDKNKKVVPVRSLGYGDYKSRLS
;
A
#
# COMPACT_ATOMS: atom_id res chain seq x y z
N GLY A 1 -15.11 -6.32 -3.92
CA GLY A 1 -13.80 -6.58 -3.29
C GLY A 1 -13.04 -7.63 -4.08
N ALA A 2 -11.78 -7.89 -3.73
CA ALA A 2 -11.00 -8.97 -4.34
C ALA A 2 -11.47 -10.36 -3.86
N GLY A 3 -11.21 -11.39 -4.67
CA GLY A 3 -11.32 -12.81 -4.29
C GLY A 3 -9.96 -13.51 -4.36
N LEU A 4 -9.92 -14.80 -4.02
CA LEU A 4 -8.77 -15.66 -4.30
C LEU A 4 -8.70 -15.95 -5.81
N PRO A 5 -7.52 -16.35 -6.34
CA PRO A 5 -7.38 -16.73 -7.74
C PRO A 5 -8.44 -17.74 -8.20
N GLY A 6 -9.00 -17.53 -9.39
CA GLY A 6 -10.07 -18.36 -9.97
C GLY A 6 -11.46 -18.15 -9.38
N GLN A 7 -11.63 -17.35 -8.32
CA GLN A 7 -12.98 -17.01 -7.79
C GLN A 7 -13.71 -15.97 -8.64
N LYS A 8 -12.97 -15.14 -9.39
CA LYS A 8 -13.52 -14.07 -10.23
C LYS A 8 -12.90 -14.12 -11.62
N ARG A 9 -13.40 -13.27 -12.51
CA ARG A 9 -13.09 -13.32 -13.95
C ARG A 9 -11.65 -12.97 -14.29
N TYR A 10 -10.97 -12.17 -13.48
CA TYR A 10 -9.64 -11.64 -13.80
C TYR A 10 -8.67 -11.84 -12.63
N ASP A 11 -7.67 -12.71 -12.81
CA ASP A 11 -6.62 -12.97 -11.83
C ASP A 11 -5.41 -12.07 -12.05
N TYR A 12 -4.85 -11.55 -10.96
CA TYR A 12 -3.68 -10.68 -10.94
C TYR A 12 -2.74 -11.04 -9.80
N ARG A 13 -1.43 -10.99 -10.07
CA ARG A 13 -0.39 -10.94 -9.04
C ARG A 13 -0.10 -9.48 -8.70
N LEU A 14 -0.32 -9.10 -7.45
CA LEU A 14 0.02 -7.76 -6.96
C LEU A 14 1.46 -7.76 -6.44
N GLY A 15 2.31 -6.93 -7.04
CA GLY A 15 3.70 -6.70 -6.62
C GLY A 15 3.88 -5.33 -5.97
N GLY A 16 4.88 -5.22 -5.10
CA GLY A 16 5.34 -3.94 -4.60
C GLY A 16 6.29 -3.23 -5.59
N PRO A 17 6.63 -1.96 -5.32
CA PRO A 17 7.41 -1.13 -6.24
C PRO A 17 8.94 -1.30 -6.07
N THR A 18 9.42 -2.23 -5.24
CA THR A 18 10.86 -2.37 -5.01
C THR A 18 11.53 -3.18 -6.13
N CYS A 19 12.87 -3.19 -6.14
CA CYS A 19 13.65 -3.95 -7.12
C CYS A 19 13.76 -5.45 -6.75
N LEU A 20 13.17 -5.86 -5.62
CA LEU A 20 13.29 -7.22 -5.12
C LEU A 20 12.35 -8.14 -5.88
N ALA A 21 12.87 -9.22 -6.46
CA ALA A 21 12.06 -10.21 -7.19
C ALA A 21 10.95 -10.83 -6.32
N GLY A 22 11.16 -10.89 -5.01
CA GLY A 22 10.20 -11.41 -4.02
C GLY A 22 9.24 -10.36 -3.44
N ASP A 23 9.22 -9.12 -3.94
CA ASP A 23 8.26 -8.10 -3.50
C ASP A 23 6.87 -8.36 -4.06
N ILE A 24 6.27 -9.45 -3.61
CA ILE A 24 4.97 -9.97 -4.02
C ILE A 24 4.02 -9.90 -2.83
N ILE A 25 2.92 -9.18 -3.02
CA ILE A 25 1.86 -9.02 -2.02
C ILE A 25 0.93 -10.24 -2.03
N GLY A 26 0.69 -10.81 -3.21
CA GLY A 26 -0.08 -12.03 -3.39
C GLY A 26 -0.87 -12.07 -4.69
N ASP A 27 -1.61 -13.16 -4.87
CA ASP A 27 -2.47 -13.39 -6.03
C ASP A 27 -3.94 -13.20 -5.65
N TYR A 28 -4.66 -12.43 -6.46
CA TYR A 28 -6.04 -12.00 -6.20
C TYR A 28 -6.85 -12.00 -7.49
N SER A 29 -8.17 -12.15 -7.37
CA SER A 29 -9.09 -12.08 -8.49
C SER A 29 -10.08 -10.90 -8.37
N PHE A 30 -10.50 -10.34 -9.50
CA PHE A 30 -11.41 -9.19 -9.60
C PHE A 30 -12.54 -9.43 -10.61
N ASP A 31 -13.68 -8.74 -10.44
CA ASP A 31 -14.86 -8.90 -11.31
C ASP A 31 -14.70 -8.20 -12.66
N ALA A 32 -13.81 -7.21 -12.71
CA ALA A 32 -13.46 -6.39 -13.87
C ALA A 32 -11.93 -6.26 -13.93
N PRO A 33 -11.34 -6.03 -15.12
CA PRO A 33 -9.90 -5.87 -15.25
C PRO A 33 -9.43 -4.59 -14.52
N LEU A 34 -8.29 -4.67 -13.86
CA LEU A 34 -7.64 -3.51 -13.26
C LEU A 34 -6.98 -2.64 -14.34
N THR A 35 -7.02 -1.33 -14.13
CA THR A 35 -6.43 -0.31 -14.99
C THR A 35 -5.56 0.66 -14.19
N TYR A 36 -4.66 1.36 -14.89
CA TYR A 36 -3.83 2.38 -14.24
C TYR A 36 -4.70 3.46 -13.59
N GLY A 37 -4.39 3.79 -12.35
CA GLY A 37 -5.16 4.76 -11.55
C GLY A 37 -6.24 4.14 -10.65
N ASP A 38 -6.55 2.85 -10.83
CA ASP A 38 -7.43 2.14 -9.90
C ASP A 38 -6.84 2.09 -8.50
N ARG A 39 -7.72 2.17 -7.49
CA ARG A 39 -7.33 2.16 -6.08
C ARG A 39 -7.43 0.75 -5.52
N ILE A 40 -6.29 0.23 -5.05
CA ILE A 40 -6.23 -1.00 -4.26
C ILE A 40 -6.19 -0.65 -2.78
N VAL A 41 -7.09 -1.26 -2.01
CA VAL A 41 -7.19 -1.06 -0.56
C VAL A 41 -6.79 -2.35 0.13
N PHE A 42 -5.63 -2.32 0.80
CA PHE A 42 -5.20 -3.40 1.67
C PHE A 42 -5.85 -3.22 3.05
N CYS A 43 -6.70 -4.17 3.43
CA CYS A 43 -7.42 -4.16 4.70
C CYS A 43 -6.52 -4.63 5.85
N ASP A 44 -6.94 -4.30 7.08
CA ASP A 44 -6.26 -4.72 8.32
C ASP A 44 -4.79 -4.31 8.45
N MET A 45 -4.44 -3.16 7.85
CA MET A 45 -3.07 -2.64 7.84
C MET A 45 -2.76 -1.70 9.02
N ALA A 46 -3.53 -1.73 10.11
CA ALA A 46 -3.38 -0.76 11.20
C ALA A 46 -2.28 -1.14 12.21
N HIS A 47 -2.23 -2.41 12.60
CA HIS A 47 -1.32 -2.91 13.63
C HIS A 47 -0.10 -3.61 12.99
N TYR A 48 1.06 -3.50 13.64
CA TYR A 48 2.32 -4.15 13.21
C TYR A 48 2.84 -3.81 11.80
N THR A 49 2.26 -2.82 11.13
CA THR A 49 2.69 -2.31 9.82
C THR A 49 3.54 -1.04 9.97
N MET A 50 2.91 0.07 10.38
CA MET A 50 3.55 1.39 10.46
C MET A 50 4.75 1.40 11.41
N VAL A 51 4.64 0.71 12.54
CA VAL A 51 5.68 0.61 13.58
C VAL A 51 6.96 -0.09 13.12
N LYS A 52 6.91 -0.83 12.01
CA LYS A 52 8.06 -1.56 11.44
C LYS A 52 8.37 -1.13 10.01
N SER A 53 7.69 -0.10 9.50
CA SER A 53 7.90 0.41 8.15
C SER A 53 9.28 1.08 8.01
N ASN A 54 9.84 1.01 6.81
CA ASN A 54 11.15 1.57 6.48
C ASN A 54 11.16 2.10 5.04
N MET A 55 12.19 2.87 4.68
CA MET A 55 12.37 3.45 3.35
C MET A 55 13.36 2.62 2.51
N PHE A 56 13.21 1.29 2.53
CA PHE A 56 14.00 0.40 1.67
C PHE A 56 13.86 0.81 0.19
N ASN A 57 14.97 0.74 -0.56
CA ASN A 57 15.10 1.27 -1.91
C ASN A 57 14.74 2.76 -2.09
N GLY A 58 14.65 3.54 -1.01
CA GLY A 58 14.21 4.93 -1.07
C GLY A 58 12.74 5.08 -1.43
N ILE A 59 11.94 4.01 -1.35
CA ILE A 59 10.49 4.08 -1.58
C ILE A 59 9.87 4.97 -0.50
N ASN A 60 9.01 5.89 -0.95
CA ASN A 60 8.36 6.81 -0.03
C ASN A 60 7.38 6.08 0.89
N LEU A 61 7.38 6.45 2.17
CA LEU A 61 6.44 5.89 3.12
C LEU A 61 5.02 6.46 2.89
N PRO A 62 3.96 5.65 3.09
CA PRO A 62 2.59 6.14 3.04
C PRO A 62 2.37 7.28 4.04
N SER A 63 1.61 8.31 3.62
CA SER A 63 1.11 9.31 4.56
C SER A 63 0.07 8.70 5.49
N ILE A 64 0.04 9.17 6.74
CA ILE A 64 -0.86 8.71 7.78
C ILE A 64 -2.02 9.69 7.88
N PHE A 65 -3.24 9.15 7.80
CA PHE A 65 -4.49 9.90 7.92
C PHE A 65 -5.40 9.24 8.95
N ILE A 66 -6.30 10.05 9.53
CA ILE A 66 -7.41 9.58 10.36
C ILE A 66 -8.71 9.96 9.67
N LEU A 67 -9.66 9.02 9.61
CA LEU A 67 -11.05 9.34 9.30
C LEU A 67 -11.75 9.74 10.60
N ASP A 68 -12.12 11.01 10.72
CA ASP A 68 -12.76 11.51 11.94
C ASP A 68 -14.25 11.10 12.03
N LYS A 69 -14.87 11.40 13.17
CA LYS A 69 -16.30 11.12 13.43
C LYS A 69 -17.26 11.80 12.45
N ASN A 70 -16.81 12.85 11.74
CA ASN A 70 -17.57 13.59 10.75
C ASN A 70 -17.30 13.10 9.32
N LYS A 71 -16.62 11.95 9.18
CA LYS A 71 -16.19 11.36 7.89
C LYS A 71 -15.20 12.24 7.12
N LYS A 72 -14.45 13.12 7.80
CA LYS A 72 -13.38 13.89 7.20
C LYS A 72 -12.07 13.13 7.29
N VAL A 73 -11.33 13.08 6.19
CA VAL A 73 -9.96 12.56 6.17
C VAL A 73 -9.03 13.66 6.65
N VAL A 74 -8.40 13.45 7.79
CA VAL A 74 -7.50 14.40 8.45
C VAL A 74 -6.06 13.91 8.32
N PRO A 75 -5.14 14.70 7.74
CA PRO A 75 -3.73 14.32 7.68
C PRO A 75 -3.10 14.38 9.07
N VAL A 76 -2.34 13.35 9.41
CA VAL A 76 -1.59 13.27 10.68
C VAL A 76 -0.09 13.42 10.43
N ARG A 77 0.42 12.71 9.42
CA ARG A 77 1.83 12.78 9.04
C ARG A 77 2.00 12.52 7.56
N SER A 78 2.77 13.37 6.89
CA SER A 78 3.29 13.10 5.55
C SER A 78 4.80 12.99 5.64
N LEU A 79 5.35 11.98 4.97
CA LEU A 79 6.79 11.76 4.90
C LEU A 79 7.27 12.05 3.48
N GLY A 80 8.47 12.60 3.37
CA GLY A 80 9.09 12.93 2.09
C GLY A 80 10.60 12.76 2.09
N TYR A 81 11.24 13.39 1.12
CA TYR A 81 12.69 13.27 0.92
C TYR A 81 13.51 13.67 2.16
N GLY A 82 13.08 14.70 2.90
CA GLY A 82 13.74 15.12 4.14
C GLY A 82 13.80 14.01 5.18
N ASP A 83 12.69 13.29 5.41
CA ASP A 83 12.63 12.15 6.33
C ASP A 83 13.51 10.98 5.88
N TYR A 84 13.66 10.79 4.57
CA TYR A 84 14.56 9.78 4.00
C TYR A 84 16.03 10.16 4.28
N LYS A 85 16.42 11.38 3.88
CA LYS A 85 17.80 11.85 4.02
C LYS A 85 18.26 11.85 5.48
N SER A 86 17.43 12.30 6.40
CA SER A 86 17.78 12.38 7.83
C SER A 86 18.00 11.02 8.50
N ARG A 87 17.66 9.90 7.85
CA ARG A 87 17.88 8.53 8.37
C ARG A 87 19.23 7.95 7.94
N LEU A 88 19.94 8.62 7.04
CA LEU A 88 21.17 8.13 6.42
C LEU A 88 22.43 8.87 6.90
N SER A 89 22.28 9.99 7.62
CA SER A 89 23.38 10.83 8.12
C SER A 89 22.91 11.75 9.24
#